data_AF-A0A956QC20-F1
#
_entry.id   AF-A0A956QC20-F1
#
_cell.length_a   1.000
_cell.length_b   1.000
_cell.length_c   1.000
_cell.angle_alpha   90.00
_cell.angle_beta   90.00
_cell.angle_gamma   90.00
#
_symmetry.space_group_name_H-M   'P 1'
#
loop_
_entity.id
_entity.type
_entity.pdbx_description
1 polymer ?
#
loop_
_entity_poly.entity_id
_entity_poly.type
_entity_poly.pdbx_seq_one_letter_code
_entity_poly.pdbx_strand_id
1 'polypeptide(L)'
;MQQLIEELKALHEGVLGQPLTEERDPERVLARLRAGESDFPLALRWDDQPHSVVLEALRSDRVFFFNPMQADGVEPGTLLGGSHEGPRRRSEEDGLESVAIEDFRAFFGQRQAVCLVPG
;
A
#
# COMPACT_ATOMS: atom_id res chain seq x y z
N MET A 1 1.74 13.26 6.43
CA MET A 1 0.68 12.23 6.33
C MET A 1 -0.63 12.85 5.85
N GLN A 2 -1.26 13.75 6.62
CA GLN A 2 -2.54 14.35 6.20
C GLN A 2 -2.46 15.03 4.83
N GLN A 3 -1.39 15.81 4.57
CA GLN A 3 -1.20 16.45 3.27
C GLN A 3 -1.20 15.45 2.10
N LEU A 4 -0.41 14.37 2.19
CA LEU A 4 -0.36 13.31 1.18
C LEU A 4 -1.75 12.68 0.95
N ILE A 5 -2.51 12.43 2.01
CA ILE A 5 -3.86 11.86 1.91
C ILE A 5 -4.79 12.79 1.12
N GLU A 6 -4.77 14.09 1.43
CA GLU A 6 -5.61 15.08 0.74
C GLU A 6 -5.19 15.26 -0.73
N GLU A 7 -3.88 15.25 -1.02
CA GLU A 7 -3.36 15.29 -2.39
C GLU A 7 -3.82 14.06 -3.21
N LEU A 8 -3.75 12.86 -2.63
CA LEU A 8 -4.21 11.64 -3.30
C LEU A 8 -5.72 11.66 -3.57
N LYS A 9 -6.54 12.11 -2.61
CA LYS A 9 -7.99 12.27 -2.80
C LYS A 9 -8.30 13.26 -3.92
N ALA A 10 -7.67 14.44 -3.90
CA ALA A 10 -7.89 15.47 -4.90
C ALA A 10 -7.46 15.02 -6.30
N LEU A 11 -6.33 14.31 -6.41
CA LEU A 11 -5.87 13.76 -7.68
C LEU A 11 -6.84 12.72 -8.23
N HIS A 12 -7.26 11.75 -7.40
CA HIS A 12 -8.19 10.70 -7.81
C HIS A 12 -9.54 11.29 -8.25
N GLU A 13 -10.10 12.22 -7.48
CA GLU A 13 -11.35 12.90 -7.83
C GLU A 13 -11.20 13.74 -9.11
N GLY A 14 -10.08 14.45 -9.28
CA GLY A 14 -9.83 15.26 -10.47
C GLY A 14 -9.65 14.45 -11.75
N VAL A 15 -9.09 13.24 -11.67
CA VAL A 15 -8.82 12.37 -12.84
C VAL A 15 -9.99 11.43 -13.14
N LEU A 16 -10.57 10.80 -12.10
CA LEU A 16 -11.57 9.74 -12.23
C LEU A 16 -12.98 10.18 -11.86
N GLY A 17 -13.17 11.38 -11.30
CA GLY A 17 -14.47 11.92 -10.93
C GLY A 17 -15.14 11.20 -9.74
N GLN A 18 -14.37 10.43 -8.98
CA GLN A 18 -14.87 9.63 -7.87
C GLN A 18 -14.15 10.00 -6.57
N PRO A 19 -14.90 10.33 -5.49
CA PRO A 19 -14.29 10.63 -4.21
C PRO A 19 -13.76 9.35 -3.55
N LEU A 20 -12.62 9.49 -2.86
CA LEU A 20 -12.07 8.44 -2.02
C LEU A 20 -12.41 8.68 -0.55
N THR A 21 -12.69 7.60 0.16
CA THR A 21 -12.90 7.57 1.61
C THR A 21 -11.73 6.92 2.32
N GLU A 22 -11.47 7.34 3.56
CA GLU A 22 -10.42 6.74 4.39
C GLU A 22 -10.91 5.44 5.03
N GLU A 23 -10.17 4.37 4.80
CA GLU A 23 -10.30 3.10 5.52
C GLU A 23 -9.05 2.87 6.39
N ARG A 24 -9.29 2.70 7.69
CA ARG A 24 -8.25 2.53 8.71
C ARG A 24 -8.31 1.15 9.37
N ASP A 25 -9.34 0.36 9.09
CA ASP A 25 -9.41 -1.03 9.52
C ASP A 25 -8.75 -1.95 8.47
N PRO A 26 -7.60 -2.59 8.79
CA PRO A 26 -6.93 -3.49 7.86
C PRO A 26 -7.82 -4.64 7.40
N GLU A 27 -8.74 -5.13 8.24
CA GLU A 27 -9.60 -6.27 7.87
C GLU A 27 -10.62 -5.88 6.80
N ARG A 28 -11.11 -4.63 6.82
CA ARG A 28 -11.99 -4.11 5.77
C ARG A 28 -11.26 -3.94 4.44
N VAL A 29 -10.01 -3.48 4.47
CA VAL A 29 -9.16 -3.41 3.26
C VAL A 29 -8.89 -4.81 2.69
N LEU A 30 -8.50 -5.76 3.55
CA LEU A 30 -8.28 -7.15 3.15
C LEU A 30 -9.56 -7.80 2.59
N ALA A 31 -10.73 -7.49 3.15
CA ALA A 31 -12.00 -7.98 2.63
C ALA A 31 -12.28 -7.48 1.20
N ARG A 32 -12.01 -6.21 0.90
CA ARG A 32 -12.13 -5.66 -0.47
C ARG A 32 -11.15 -6.31 -1.45
N LEU A 33 -9.88 -6.48 -1.06
CA LEU A 33 -8.90 -7.18 -1.89
C LEU A 33 -9.30 -8.65 -2.14
N ARG A 34 -9.89 -9.33 -1.15
CA ARG A 34 -10.45 -10.69 -1.32
C ARG A 34 -11.62 -10.73 -2.29
N ALA A 35 -12.40 -9.65 -2.37
CA ALA A 35 -13.49 -9.51 -3.33
C ALA A 35 -12.99 -9.21 -4.76
N GLY A 36 -11.67 -9.04 -4.95
CA GLY A 36 -11.05 -8.75 -6.23
C GLY A 36 -11.03 -7.27 -6.60
N GLU A 37 -11.31 -6.38 -5.64
CA GLU A 37 -11.09 -4.95 -5.84
C GLU A 37 -9.58 -4.64 -5.78
N SER A 38 -9.15 -3.62 -6.52
CA SER A 38 -7.75 -3.24 -6.76
C SER A 38 -7.57 -1.72 -6.77
N ASP A 39 -6.35 -1.27 -7.09
CA ASP A 39 -6.00 0.13 -7.34
C ASP A 39 -6.23 1.07 -6.15
N PHE A 40 -6.12 0.56 -4.92
CA PHE A 40 -6.32 1.38 -3.73
C PHE A 40 -5.04 2.10 -3.32
N PRO A 41 -5.00 3.44 -3.31
CA PRO A 41 -3.87 4.16 -2.73
C PRO A 41 -3.79 3.87 -1.22
N LEU A 42 -2.62 3.46 -0.76
CA LEU A 42 -2.29 3.31 0.65
C LEU A 42 -1.23 4.32 1.02
N ALA A 43 -1.57 5.28 1.87
CA ALA A 43 -0.61 6.19 2.47
C ALA A 43 -0.08 5.59 3.77
N LEU A 44 1.24 5.58 3.98
CA LEU A 44 1.88 5.04 5.18
C LEU A 44 3.20 5.74 5.50
N ARG A 45 3.71 5.60 6.73
CA ARG A 45 5.06 6.04 7.09
C ARG A 45 6.10 5.01 6.67
N TRP A 46 6.96 5.42 5.76
CA TRP A 46 8.12 4.68 5.29
C TRP A 46 9.37 5.43 5.75
N ASP A 47 10.16 4.82 6.64
CA ASP A 47 11.36 5.45 7.24
C ASP A 47 11.11 6.89 7.71
N ASP A 48 10.05 7.05 8.51
CA ASP A 48 9.53 8.32 9.05
C ASP A 48 9.02 9.36 8.05
N GLN A 49 9.09 9.07 6.75
CA GLN A 49 8.52 9.91 5.70
C GLN A 49 7.14 9.40 5.26
N PRO A 50 6.19 10.29 4.95
CA PRO A 50 4.95 9.89 4.29
C PRO A 50 5.25 9.32 2.90
N HIS A 51 4.73 8.14 2.62
CA HIS A 51 4.88 7.45 1.35
C HIS A 51 3.53 6.93 0.88
N SER A 52 3.37 6.76 -0.43
CA SER A 52 2.21 6.09 -1.01
C SER A 52 2.60 4.88 -1.84
N VAL A 53 1.80 3.83 -1.72
CA VAL A 53 1.82 2.65 -2.57
C VAL A 53 0.41 2.40 -3.10
N VAL A 54 0.26 1.56 -4.13
CA VAL A 54 -1.06 1.21 -4.68
C VAL A 54 -1.30 -0.27 -4.46
N LEU A 55 -2.33 -0.63 -3.70
CA LEU A 55 -2.69 -2.02 -3.44
C LEU A 55 -3.35 -2.62 -4.68
N GLU A 56 -2.83 -3.78 -5.10
CA GLU A 56 -3.23 -4.42 -6.35
C GLU A 56 -4.08 -5.67 -6.10
N ALA A 57 -3.61 -6.57 -5.23
CA ALA A 57 -4.28 -7.84 -5.02
C ALA A 57 -3.93 -8.48 -3.68
N LEU A 58 -4.79 -9.40 -3.22
CA LEU A 58 -4.45 -10.39 -2.21
C LEU A 58 -4.29 -11.75 -2.89
N ARG A 59 -3.10 -12.36 -2.80
CA ARG A 59 -2.84 -13.71 -3.32
C ARG A 59 -2.27 -14.57 -2.22
N SER A 60 -2.93 -15.68 -1.93
CA SER A 60 -2.56 -16.59 -0.83
C SER A 60 -2.51 -15.82 0.51
N ASP A 61 -1.33 -15.69 1.10
CA ASP A 61 -1.06 -15.05 2.39
C ASP A 61 -0.37 -13.68 2.25
N ARG A 62 -0.37 -13.08 1.04
CA ARG A 62 0.38 -11.86 0.74
C ARG A 62 -0.44 -10.80 0.02
N VAL A 63 -0.28 -9.56 0.46
CA VAL A 63 -0.82 -8.36 -0.19
C VAL A 63 0.22 -7.85 -1.18
N PHE A 64 -0.19 -7.75 -2.45
CA PHE A 64 0.60 -7.22 -3.56
C PHE A 64 0.28 -5.75 -3.75
N PHE A 65 1.31 -4.95 -4.04
CA PHE A 65 1.18 -3.52 -4.25
C PHE A 65 2.27 -2.99 -5.17
N PHE A 66 1.96 -1.91 -5.89
CA PHE A 66 2.94 -1.15 -6.64
C PHE A 66 3.63 -0.14 -5.74
N ASN A 67 4.96 -0.15 -5.74
CA ASN A 67 5.80 0.79 -5.02
C ASN A 67 6.59 1.65 -6.03
N PRO A 68 6.22 2.93 -6.23
CA PRO A 68 6.89 3.80 -7.21
C PRO A 68 8.34 4.12 -6.84
N MET A 69 8.76 3.79 -5.62
CA MET A 69 10.12 4.00 -5.10
C MET A 69 10.91 2.69 -5.01
N GLN A 70 10.45 1.59 -5.61
CA GLN A 70 11.26 0.38 -5.70
C GLN A 70 12.56 0.70 -6.43
N ALA A 71 13.70 0.25 -5.89
CA ALA A 71 14.98 0.42 -6.56
C ALA A 71 15.01 -0.38 -7.87
N ASP A 72 15.58 0.21 -8.91
CA ASP A 72 15.76 -0.47 -10.21
C ASP A 72 16.66 -1.70 -10.06
N GLY A 73 16.37 -2.74 -10.86
CA GLY A 73 17.22 -3.93 -10.98
C GLY A 73 17.16 -4.88 -9.78
N VAL A 74 16.10 -4.80 -8.97
CA VAL A 74 15.86 -5.77 -7.89
C VAL A 74 15.28 -7.06 -8.47
N GLU A 75 16.01 -8.16 -8.31
CA GLU A 75 15.54 -9.46 -8.81
C GLU A 75 14.23 -9.91 -8.12
N PRO A 76 13.27 -10.48 -8.89
CA PRO A 76 12.10 -11.16 -8.34
C PRO A 76 12.45 -12.18 -7.25
N GLY A 77 11.67 -12.18 -6.18
CA GLY A 77 11.86 -13.04 -5.01
C GLY A 77 12.80 -12.44 -3.95
N THR A 78 13.50 -11.34 -4.23
CA THR A 78 14.39 -10.67 -3.26
C THR A 78 13.60 -10.16 -2.06
N LEU A 79 14.04 -10.48 -0.85
CA LEU A 79 13.51 -9.89 0.37
C LEU A 79 14.11 -8.49 0.57
N LEU A 80 13.24 -7.50 0.78
CA LEU A 80 13.59 -6.10 0.94
C LEU A 80 13.13 -5.59 2.31
N GLY A 81 13.82 -4.58 2.84
CA GLY A 81 13.47 -3.91 4.09
C GLY A 81 13.92 -4.64 5.36
N GLY A 82 13.60 -4.05 6.51
CA GLY A 82 14.14 -4.44 7.83
C GLY A 82 14.10 -3.25 8.80
N SER A 83 14.66 -3.38 10.00
CA SER A 83 14.55 -2.38 11.07
C SER A 83 14.97 -0.94 10.70
N HIS A 84 15.63 -0.74 9.56
CA HIS A 84 16.15 0.55 9.09
C HIS A 84 15.87 0.88 7.60
N GLU A 85 15.10 0.05 6.87
CA GLU A 85 14.90 0.18 5.41
C GLU A 85 13.42 -0.03 4.99
N GLY A 86 12.51 0.37 5.88
CA GLY A 86 11.08 0.17 5.69
C GLY A 86 10.58 -1.23 6.05
N PRO A 87 9.29 -1.52 5.78
CA PRO A 87 8.70 -2.80 6.10
C PRO A 87 9.36 -3.94 5.32
N ARG A 88 9.40 -5.12 5.97
CA ARG A 88 9.78 -6.36 5.32
C ARG A 88 8.80 -6.66 4.20
N ARG A 89 9.33 -6.88 3.01
CA ARG A 89 8.57 -7.14 1.80
C ARG A 89 9.39 -7.99 0.84
N ARG A 90 8.80 -8.38 -0.26
CA ARG A 90 9.45 -9.15 -1.31
C ARG A 90 9.23 -8.44 -2.66
N SER A 91 10.29 -8.30 -3.45
CA SER A 91 10.15 -7.94 -4.86
C SER A 91 9.47 -9.08 -5.60
N GLU A 92 8.43 -8.80 -6.36
CA GLU A 92 7.74 -9.78 -7.19
C GLU A 92 8.12 -9.56 -8.66
N GLU A 93 8.09 -8.31 -9.11
CA GLU A 93 8.47 -7.84 -10.45
C GLU A 93 8.90 -6.36 -10.34
N ASP A 94 9.33 -5.75 -11.45
CA ASP A 94 9.67 -4.33 -11.49
C ASP A 94 8.45 -3.47 -11.08
N GLY A 95 8.63 -2.66 -10.04
CA GLY A 95 7.61 -1.85 -9.38
C GLY A 95 6.62 -2.63 -8.50
N LEU A 96 6.56 -3.97 -8.60
CA LEU A 96 5.60 -4.80 -7.88
C LEU A 96 6.25 -5.48 -6.68
N GLU A 97 5.70 -5.22 -5.50
CA GLU A 97 6.17 -5.78 -4.23
C GLU A 97 5.02 -6.49 -3.50
N SER A 98 5.38 -7.31 -2.52
CA SER A 98 4.39 -7.94 -1.65
C SER A 98 4.82 -8.00 -0.19
N VAL A 99 3.85 -7.95 0.72
CA VAL A 99 4.03 -8.18 2.16
C VAL A 99 3.15 -9.31 2.66
N ALA A 100 3.57 -10.00 3.72
CA ALA A 100 2.69 -10.95 4.39
C ALA A 100 1.49 -10.22 5.03
N ILE A 101 0.35 -10.89 5.15
CA ILE A 101 -0.86 -10.31 5.77
C ILE A 101 -0.57 -9.77 7.18
N GLU A 102 0.27 -10.45 7.95
CA GLU A 102 0.62 -10.03 9.31
C GLU A 102 1.40 -8.70 9.31
N ASP A 103 2.36 -8.56 8.40
CA ASP A 103 3.11 -7.32 8.22
C ASP A 103 2.21 -6.20 7.70
N PHE A 104 1.28 -6.51 6.79
CA PHE A 104 0.29 -5.55 6.29
C PHE A 104 -0.58 -4.99 7.42
N ARG A 105 -1.09 -5.85 8.31
CA ARG A 105 -1.84 -5.40 9.50
C ARG A 105 -1.01 -4.47 10.38
N ALA A 106 0.28 -4.77 10.53
CA ALA A 106 1.19 -3.94 11.30
C ALA A 106 1.35 -2.53 10.71
N PHE A 107 1.12 -2.31 9.41
CA PHE A 107 1.21 -0.97 8.81
C PHE A 107 0.20 0.01 9.44
N PHE A 108 -1.00 -0.45 9.76
CA PHE A 108 -2.06 0.40 10.31
C PHE A 108 -1.74 0.81 11.75
N GLY A 109 -1.21 -0.12 12.55
CA GLY A 109 -0.84 0.15 13.95
C GLY A 109 0.51 0.87 14.12
N GLN A 110 1.52 0.52 13.31
CA GLN A 110 2.90 0.96 13.51
C GLN A 110 3.32 2.07 12.55
N ARG A 111 2.72 2.13 11.35
CA ARG A 111 3.11 3.06 10.27
C ARG A 111 2.02 4.06 9.93
N GLN A 112 0.97 4.15 10.75
CA GLN A 112 -0.16 5.07 10.57
C GLN A 112 -0.80 4.95 9.19
N ALA A 113 -0.87 3.72 8.66
CA ALA A 113 -1.38 3.51 7.32
C ALA A 113 -2.86 3.88 7.20
N VAL A 114 -3.21 4.48 6.08
CA VAL A 114 -4.59 4.86 5.70
C VAL A 114 -4.79 4.42 4.26
N CYS A 115 -5.73 3.50 4.05
CA CYS A 115 -6.13 3.09 2.72
C CYS A 115 -7.20 4.03 2.21
N LEU A 116 -7.13 4.41 0.94
CA LEU A 116 -8.12 5.24 0.27
C LEU A 116 -8.92 4.35 -0.66
N VAL A 117 -10.23 4.25 -0.43
CA VAL A 117 -11.13 3.35 -1.17
C VAL A 117 -12.29 4.13 -1.77
N PRO A 118 -12.86 3.72 -2.92
CA PRO A 118 -14.08 4.32 -3.45
C PRO A 118 -15.21 4.32 -2.41
N GLY A 119 -15.85 5.47 -2.26
CA GLY A 119 -16.96 5.71 -1.32
C GLY A 119 -18.26 5.01 -1.69
#